data_AF-A0A3M5RJW4-F1
#
_entry.id   AF-A0A3M5RJW4-F1
#
_cell.length_a   1.000
_cell.length_b   1.000
_cell.length_c   1.000
_cell.angle_alpha   90.00
_cell.angle_beta   90.00
_cell.angle_gamma   90.00
#
_symmetry.space_group_name_H-M   'P 1'
#
loop_
_entity.id
_entity.type
_entity.pdbx_description
1 polymer ?
#
loop_
_entity_poly.entity_id
_entity_poly.type
_entity_poly.pdbx_seq_one_letter_code
_entity_poly.pdbx_strand_id
1 'polypeptide(L)' 'MSSVPSAHSEIVGALYRDHRGWLLAWLRRNVACPQRAQDLSQDTFVRLLGRDELQLPREPRAFLATIAKGLMFELPAGRA' A
#
# COMPACT_ATOMS: atom_id res chain seq x y z
N MET A 1 26.73 1.25 -3.56
CA MET A 1 26.15 2.51 -4.05
C MET A 1 24.93 2.80 -3.18
N SER A 2 24.99 3.84 -2.36
CA SER A 2 23.83 4.24 -1.54
C SER A 2 22.89 5.01 -2.45
N SER A 3 21.77 4.40 -2.84
CA SER A 3 20.71 5.12 -3.56
C SER A 3 20.24 6.24 -2.65
N VAL A 4 20.44 7.50 -3.04
CA VAL A 4 19.91 8.64 -2.29
C VAL A 4 18.38 8.50 -2.35
N PRO A 5 17.70 8.35 -1.20
CA PRO A 5 16.25 8.22 -1.21
C PRO A 5 15.64 9.49 -1.82
N SER A 6 14.82 9.33 -2.85
CA SER A 6 14.04 10.43 -3.39
C SER A 6 12.98 10.86 -2.36
N ALA A 7 12.56 12.13 -2.40
CA ALA A 7 11.49 12.63 -1.54
C ALA A 7 10.22 11.73 -1.61
N HIS A 8 9.95 11.18 -2.80
CA HIS A 8 8.91 10.18 -3.02
C HIS A 8 9.13 8.91 -2.17
N SER A 9 10.31 8.30 -2.21
CA SER A 9 10.65 7.10 -1.42
C SER A 9 10.54 7.37 0.08
N GLU A 10 10.91 8.57 0.54
CA GLU A 10 10.78 8.97 1.95
C GLU A 10 9.32 9.07 2.39
N ILE A 11 8.47 9.69 1.57
CA ILE A 11 7.01 9.80 1.83
C ILE A 11 6.38 8.41 1.88
N VAL A 12 6.68 7.54 0.91
CA VAL A 12 6.16 6.16 0.91
C VAL A 12 6.69 5.39 2.12
N GLY A 13 7.95 5.58 2.48
CA GLY A 13 8.53 4.98 3.68
C GLY A 13 7.83 5.41 4.97
N ALA A 14 7.46 6.69 5.09
CA ALA A 14 6.67 7.18 6.22
C ALA A 14 5.26 6.56 6.25
N LEU A 15 4.55 6.57 5.11
CA LEU A 15 3.24 5.93 4.98
C LEU A 15 3.29 4.43 5.33
N TYR A 16 4.34 3.73 4.90
CA TYR A 16 4.55 2.32 5.20
C TYR A 16 4.70 2.07 6.69
N ARG A 17 5.62 2.78 7.35
CA ARG A 17 5.87 2.60 8.80
C ARG A 17 4.63 2.95 9.63
N ASP A 18 3.96 4.02 9.29
CA ASP A 18 2.89 4.58 10.13
C ASP A 18 1.52 3.91 9.87
N HIS A 19 1.31 3.32 8.68
CA HIS A 19 -0.01 2.85 8.27
C HIS A 19 -0.09 1.41 7.77
N ARG A 20 1.03 0.69 7.58
CA ARG A 20 0.97 -0.72 7.16
C ARG A 20 0.15 -1.60 8.11
N GLY A 21 0.35 -1.45 9.43
CA GLY A 21 -0.37 -2.27 10.41
C GLY A 21 -1.88 -2.04 10.36
N TRP A 22 -2.29 -0.77 10.24
CA TRP A 22 -3.69 -0.40 10.06
C TRP A 22 -4.26 -0.92 8.74
N LEU A 23 -3.53 -0.74 7.63
CA LEU A 23 -3.98 -1.16 6.31
C LEU A 23 -4.15 -2.68 6.25
N LEU A 24 -3.21 -3.44 6.82
CA LEU A 24 -3.32 -4.90 6.90
C LEU A 24 -4.52 -5.34 7.75
N ALA A 25 -4.77 -4.69 8.89
CA ALA A 25 -5.94 -4.99 9.71
C ALA A 25 -7.25 -4.66 8.99
N TRP A 26 -7.29 -3.55 8.24
CA TRP A 26 -8.41 -3.20 7.39
C TRP A 26 -8.59 -4.24 6.27
N LEU A 27 -7.52 -4.63 5.57
CA LEU A 27 -7.56 -5.64 4.51
C LEU A 27 -8.07 -6.99 5.01
N ARG A 28 -7.59 -7.46 6.16
CA ARG A 28 -8.06 -8.72 6.80
C ARG A 28 -9.56 -8.74 7.10
N ARG A 29 -10.22 -7.58 7.21
CA ARG A 29 -11.67 -7.48 7.38
C ARG A 29 -12.43 -7.45 6.05
N ASN A 30 -11.75 -7.13 4.95
CA ASN A 30 -12.34 -6.96 3.63
C ASN A 30 -12.06 -8.14 2.69
N VAL A 31 -11.06 -8.99 2.98
CA VAL A 31 -10.80 -10.22 2.23
C VAL A 31 -10.82 -11.44 3.16
N ALA A 32 -11.32 -12.57 2.65
CA ALA A 32 -11.42 -13.80 3.43
C ALA A 32 -10.06 -14.48 3.69
N CYS A 33 -9.06 -14.25 2.83
CA CYS A 33 -7.75 -14.90 2.90
C CYS A 33 -6.70 -13.98 3.57
N PRO A 34 -6.10 -14.38 4.70
CA PRO A 34 -5.06 -13.59 5.38
C PRO A 34 -3.78 -13.39 4.58
N GLN A 35 -3.41 -14.35 3.73
CA GLN A 35 -2.27 -14.26 2.82
C GLN A 35 -2.53 -13.16 1.79
N ARG A 36 -3.68 -13.23 1.09
CA ARG A 36 -4.10 -12.19 0.14
C ARG A 36 -4.13 -10.79 0.77
N ALA A 37 -4.49 -10.66 2.04
CA ALA A 37 -4.44 -9.38 2.74
C ALA A 37 -3.00 -8.85 2.90
N GLN A 38 -2.02 -9.72 3.11
CA GLN A 38 -0.61 -9.34 3.15
C GLN A 38 -0.10 -8.92 1.77
N ASP A 39 -0.43 -9.67 0.73
CA ASP A 39 0.01 -9.37 -0.63
C ASP A 39 -0.57 -8.04 -1.11
N LEU A 40 -1.89 -7.84 -0.95
CA LEU A 40 -2.53 -6.57 -1.25
C LEU A 40 -1.94 -5.39 -0.47
N SER A 41 -1.53 -5.62 0.80
CA SER A 41 -0.87 -4.58 1.58
C SER A 41 0.49 -4.24 0.97
N GLN A 42 1.29 -5.23 0.57
CA GLN A 42 2.60 -5.00 -0.05
C GLN A 42 2.45 -4.35 -1.42
N ASP A 43 1.57 -4.87 -2.26
CA ASP A 43 1.28 -4.35 -3.60
C ASP A 43 0.80 -2.90 -3.56
N THR A 44 0.08 -2.50 -2.51
CA THR A 44 -0.31 -1.09 -2.31
C THR A 44 0.92 -0.19 -2.22
N PHE A 45 1.93 -0.57 -1.45
CA PHE A 45 3.14 0.24 -1.28
C PHE A 45 4.11 0.11 -2.46
N VAL A 46 4.22 -1.07 -3.08
CA VAL A 46 4.98 -1.25 -4.32
C VAL A 46 4.39 -0.38 -5.44
N ARG A 47 3.07 -0.34 -5.57
CA ARG A 47 2.38 0.53 -6.53
C ARG A 47 2.59 2.00 -6.22
N LEU A 48 2.72 2.38 -4.94
CA LEU A 48 3.07 3.75 -4.58
C LEU A 48 4.49 4.10 -5.01
N LEU A 49 5.48 3.22 -4.73
CA LEU A 49 6.88 3.42 -5.12
C LEU A 49 7.08 3.55 -6.64
N GLY A 50 6.20 2.94 -7.43
CA GLY A 50 6.22 3.01 -8.89
C GLY A 50 5.54 4.25 -9.48
N ARG A 51 5.02 5.19 -8.67
CA ARG A 51 4.44 6.44 -9.18
C ARG A 51 5.51 7.50 -9.36
N ASP A 52 5.40 8.29 -10.42
CA ASP A 52 6.34 9.37 -10.71
C ASP A 52 6.36 10.46 -9.63
N GLU A 53 5.20 10.78 -9.07
CA GLU A 53 5.07 11.77 -8.00
C GLU A 53 4.04 11.34 -6.95
N LEU A 54 4.36 11.63 -5.69
CA LEU A 54 3.44 11.43 -4.56
C LEU A 54 3.60 12.59 -3.59
N GLN A 55 2.53 13.34 -3.40
CA GLN A 55 2.42 14.30 -2.31
C GLN A 55 1.79 13.61 -1.09
N LEU A 56 2.19 14.05 0.11
CA LEU A 56 1.62 13.51 1.35
C LEU A 56 0.10 13.79 1.37
N PRO A 57 -0.74 12.75 1.37
CA PRO A 57 -2.19 12.94 1.37
C PRO A 57 -2.64 13.54 2.71
N ARG A 58 -3.62 14.44 2.67
CA ARG A 58 -4.27 14.99 3.88
C ARG A 58 -4.90 13.90 4.74
N GLU A 59 -5.38 12.83 4.09
CA GLU A 59 -6.00 11.67 4.75
C GLU A 59 -5.28 10.37 4.32
N PRO A 60 -4.15 10.03 4.94
CA PRO A 60 -3.33 8.88 4.54
C PRO A 60 -4.08 7.56 4.51
N ARG A 61 -4.90 7.30 5.53
CA ARG A 61 -5.67 6.06 5.67
C ARG A 61 -6.72 5.92 4.56
N ALA A 62 -7.47 6.98 4.28
CA ALA A 62 -8.49 6.97 3.21
C ALA A 62 -7.84 6.77 1.84
N PHE A 63 -6.73 7.47 1.59
CA PHE A 63 -5.95 7.34 0.37
C PHE A 63 -5.43 5.90 0.15
N LEU A 64 -4.80 5.30 1.17
CA LEU A 64 -4.30 3.93 1.12
C LEU A 64 -5.43 2.91 0.91
N ALA A 65 -6.57 3.09 1.59
CA ALA A 65 -7.73 2.22 1.40
C ALA A 65 -8.28 2.29 -0.03
N THR A 66 -8.31 3.47 -0.66
CA THR A 66 -8.74 3.62 -2.06
C THR A 66 -7.85 2.84 -3.01
N ILE A 67 -6.53 2.92 -2.85
CA ILE A 67 -5.60 2.15 -3.69
C ILE A 67 -5.78 0.64 -3.46
N ALA A 68 -5.82 0.22 -2.20
CA ALA A 68 -5.98 -1.17 -1.84
C ALA A 68 -7.31 -1.75 -2.34
N LYS A 69 -8.41 -0.99 -2.30
CA LYS A 69 -9.70 -1.37 -2.92
C LYS A 69 -9.57 -1.59 -4.42
N GLY A 70 -8.89 -0.69 -5.14
CA GLY A 70 -8.63 -0.88 -6.56
C GLY A 70 -7.91 -2.21 -6.84
N LEU A 71 -6.88 -2.51 -6.05
CA LEU A 71 -6.12 -3.75 -6.15
C LEU A 71 -6.96 -5.01 -5.84
N MET A 72 -7.93 -4.94 -4.93
CA MET A 72 -8.84 -6.07 -4.65
C MET A 72 -9.64 -6.53 -5.87
N PHE A 73 -10.02 -5.57 -6.73
CA PHE A 73 -10.77 -5.84 -7.95
C PHE A 73 -9.86 -6.17 -9.14
N GLU A 74 -8.64 -5.63 -9.15
CA GLU A 74 -7.64 -5.83 -10.21
C GLU A 74 -6.93 -7.19 -10.10
N LEU A 75 -6.66 -7.69 -8.89
CA LEU A 75 -5.87 -8.91 -8.66
C LEU A 75 -6.75 -10.09 -8.20
N PRO A 76 -6.94 -11.13 -9.04
CA PRO A 76 -7.61 -12.35 -8.63
C PRO A 76 -6.78 -13.11 -7.58
N ALA A 77 -7.46 -13.85 -6.69
CA ALA A 77 -6.85 -14.50 -5.52
C ALA A 77 -5.77 -15.56 -5.83
N GLY A 78 -5.56 -15.93 -7.09
CA GLY A 78 -4.57 -16.93 -7.52
C GLY A 78 -3.22 -16.38 -7.98
N ARG A 79 -2.95 -15.08 -7.79
CA ARG A 79 -1.64 -14.45 -8.12
C ARG A 79 -0.74 -14.25 -6.89
N ALA A 80 -1.20 -14.66 -5.72
CA ALA A 80 -0.51 -14.61 -4.43
C ALA A 80 0.12 -15.97 -4.09
#